data_AF-A0A1Z8ZB60-F1
#
_entry.id   AF-A0A1Z8ZB60-F1
#
_cell.length_a   1.000
_cell.length_b   1.000
_cell.length_c   1.000
_cell.angle_alpha   90.00
_cell.angle_beta   90.00
_cell.angle_gamma   90.00
#
_symmetry.space_group_name_H-M   'P 1'
#
loop_
_entity.id
_entity.type
_entity.pdbx_description
1 polymer ?
#
loop_
_entity_poly.entity_id
_entity_poly.type
_entity_poly.pdbx_seq_one_letter_code
_entity_poly.pdbx_strand_id
1 'polypeptide(L)'
;MQLSLLRAIKAHTIFLLSFVLLFTTGCEDDDHDNHDHGHTDADGFILESNGTEIYREFEGSVTGSVTLNVGDTLELAVHFLNHEGEEIEHEEEEGEEHEEGELEVSGANASIAIVEVEHEEEGDDHDHDHDHDEEHGAALHIIGVSSGSTSFTLQLMHDGHADYTSTNDVVVTVN
;
A
#
# COMPACT_ATOMS: atom_id res chain seq x y z
N MET A 1 26.09 13.38 62.62
CA MET A 1 25.65 13.21 61.21
C MET A 1 25.91 11.78 60.71
N GLN A 2 25.41 10.74 61.40
CA GLN A 2 25.65 9.34 60.96
C GLN A 2 24.40 8.43 60.98
N LEU A 3 23.32 8.78 61.69
CA LEU A 3 22.12 7.92 61.74
C LEU A 3 21.11 8.18 60.60
N SER A 4 21.15 9.35 59.97
CA SER A 4 20.21 9.71 58.90
C SER A 4 20.56 9.08 57.56
N LEU A 5 21.85 8.86 57.29
CA LEU A 5 22.35 8.30 56.03
C LEU A 5 22.05 6.80 55.89
N LEU A 6 22.13 6.03 57.00
CA LEU A 6 21.81 4.60 56.97
C LEU A 6 20.32 4.32 56.73
N ARG A 7 19.42 5.21 57.17
CA ARG A 7 17.98 5.10 56.91
C ARG A 7 17.64 5.35 55.44
N ALA A 8 18.32 6.30 54.81
CA ALA A 8 18.12 6.60 53.39
C ALA A 8 18.59 5.46 52.49
N ILE A 9 19.75 4.84 52.78
CA ILE A 9 20.29 3.72 52.00
C ILE A 9 19.37 2.50 52.05
N LYS A 10 18.80 2.18 53.23
CA LYS A 10 17.89 1.04 53.41
C LYS A 10 16.55 1.22 52.70
N ALA A 11 16.04 2.45 52.58
CA ALA A 11 14.82 2.74 51.83
C ALA A 11 15.04 2.61 50.32
N HIS A 12 16.20 3.04 49.81
CA HIS A 12 16.52 2.96 48.39
C HIS A 12 16.80 1.51 47.94
N THR A 13 17.44 0.68 48.77
CA THR A 13 17.66 -0.74 48.43
C THR A 13 16.38 -1.57 48.42
N ILE A 14 15.39 -1.23 49.26
CA ILE A 14 14.08 -1.90 49.25
C ILE A 14 13.26 -1.51 48.00
N PHE A 15 13.31 -0.23 47.60
CA PHE A 15 12.60 0.25 46.41
C PHE A 15 13.20 -0.29 45.10
N LEU A 16 14.53 -0.41 45.02
CA LEU A 16 15.21 -1.00 43.86
C LEU A 16 14.94 -2.50 43.71
N LEU A 17 14.77 -3.24 44.82
CA LEU A 17 14.48 -4.68 44.78
C LEU A 17 13.02 -4.96 44.37
N SER A 18 12.07 -4.09 44.72
CA SER A 18 10.66 -4.25 44.31
C SER A 18 10.43 -3.98 42.82
N PHE A 19 11.28 -3.17 42.18
CA PHE A 19 11.14 -2.83 40.76
C PHE A 19 11.59 -4.00 39.85
N VAL A 20 12.56 -4.80 40.28
CA VAL A 20 13.09 -5.94 39.49
C VAL A 20 12.11 -7.12 39.42
N LEU A 21 11.20 -7.27 40.39
CA LEU A 21 10.23 -8.38 40.43
C LEU A 21 8.99 -8.16 39.56
N LEU A 22 8.76 -6.95 39.04
CA LEU A 22 7.57 -6.61 38.24
C LEU A 22 7.74 -6.83 36.72
N PHE A 23 8.90 -7.31 36.26
CA PHE A 23 9.19 -7.49 34.83
C PHE A 23 9.22 -8.95 34.34
N THR A 24 8.66 -9.92 35.08
CA THR A 24 8.83 -11.35 34.72
C THR A 24 7.54 -12.16 34.52
N THR A 25 6.38 -11.51 34.38
CA THR A 25 5.16 -12.23 33.96
C THR A 25 4.42 -11.41 32.92
N GLY A 26 4.71 -11.72 31.66
CA GLY A 26 4.06 -11.16 30.49
C GLY A 26 4.49 -11.92 29.23
N CYS A 27 4.59 -13.25 29.32
CA CYS A 27 4.46 -14.12 28.16
C CYS A 27 3.11 -14.80 28.38
N GLU A 28 2.05 -14.13 27.95
CA GLU A 28 0.84 -14.84 27.53
C GLU A 28 1.30 -15.63 26.29
N ASP A 29 1.36 -16.97 26.42
CA ASP A 29 1.39 -17.87 25.27
C ASP A 29 0.06 -17.65 24.54
N ASP A 30 -0.01 -16.60 23.72
CA ASP A 30 -0.96 -16.55 22.64
C ASP A 30 -0.35 -17.36 21.50
N ASP A 31 -0.58 -18.68 21.58
CA ASP A 31 -0.70 -19.53 20.39
C ASP A 31 -1.96 -19.08 19.63
N HIS A 32 -1.94 -17.84 19.14
CA HIS A 32 -2.78 -17.45 18.04
C HIS A 32 -2.00 -17.83 16.80
N ASP A 33 -2.44 -18.92 16.18
CA ASP A 33 -2.29 -19.15 14.76
C ASP A 33 -2.88 -17.91 14.05
N ASN A 34 -2.09 -16.83 14.02
CA ASN A 34 -2.32 -15.69 13.18
C ASN A 34 -2.08 -16.25 11.79
N HIS A 35 -3.16 -16.76 11.18
CA HIS A 35 -3.23 -16.83 9.75
C HIS A 35 -2.96 -15.41 9.27
N ASP A 36 -1.69 -15.15 8.98
CA ASP A 36 -1.22 -13.98 8.27
C ASP A 36 -1.97 -14.04 6.95
N HIS A 37 -3.11 -13.36 6.92
CA HIS A 37 -3.97 -13.27 5.76
C HIS A 37 -3.21 -12.44 4.75
N GLY A 38 -2.36 -13.10 3.96
CA GLY A 38 -1.66 -12.66 2.76
C GLY A 38 -1.58 -11.16 2.47
N HIS A 39 -1.09 -10.34 3.41
CA HIS A 39 -0.90 -8.92 3.17
C HIS A 39 0.14 -8.71 2.06
N THR A 40 -0.14 -7.78 1.14
CA THR A 40 0.85 -7.39 0.14
C THR A 40 1.79 -6.35 0.75
N ASP A 41 2.96 -6.79 1.20
CA ASP A 41 4.03 -5.93 1.72
C ASP A 41 4.73 -5.15 0.59
N ALA A 42 4.06 -4.11 0.09
CA ALA A 42 4.59 -3.23 -0.95
C ALA A 42 5.41 -2.06 -0.36
N ASP A 43 6.58 -1.80 -0.95
CA ASP A 43 7.46 -0.66 -0.63
C ASP A 43 7.43 0.44 -1.72
N GLY A 44 6.63 0.23 -2.77
CA GLY A 44 6.46 1.16 -3.88
C GLY A 44 5.48 0.67 -4.93
N PHE A 45 5.34 1.45 -5.99
CA PHE A 45 4.56 1.07 -7.17
C PHE A 45 5.07 1.77 -8.44
N ILE A 46 4.70 1.19 -9.58
CA ILE A 46 4.90 1.73 -10.93
C ILE A 46 3.54 2.03 -11.53
N LEU A 47 3.45 3.13 -12.29
CA LEU A 47 2.40 3.32 -13.28
C LEU A 47 2.99 3.11 -14.66
N GLU A 48 2.43 2.15 -15.38
CA GLU A 48 2.85 1.78 -16.73
C GLU A 48 1.81 2.22 -17.75
N SER A 49 2.23 2.79 -18.88
CA SER A 49 1.36 3.01 -20.02
C SER A 49 1.93 2.33 -21.26
N ASN A 50 1.16 1.42 -21.86
CA ASN A 50 1.53 0.72 -23.09
C ASN A 50 2.90 0.01 -23.02
N GLY A 51 3.20 -0.75 -21.97
CA GLY A 51 4.49 -1.44 -21.82
C GLY A 51 5.65 -0.52 -21.44
N THR A 52 5.35 0.71 -21.00
CA THR A 52 6.36 1.72 -20.63
C THR A 52 6.06 2.32 -19.28
N GLU A 53 6.97 2.13 -18.32
CA GLU A 53 6.96 2.84 -17.05
C GLU A 53 7.03 4.36 -17.28
N ILE A 54 6.02 5.08 -16.80
CA ILE A 54 5.95 6.55 -16.87
C ILE A 54 6.11 7.22 -15.50
N TYR A 55 5.86 6.47 -14.42
CA TYR A 55 5.95 6.92 -13.05
C TYR A 55 6.37 5.76 -12.17
N ARG A 56 7.23 6.04 -11.19
CA ARG A 56 7.62 5.10 -10.15
C ARG A 56 7.75 5.83 -8.83
N GLU A 57 7.18 5.25 -7.79
CA GLU A 57 7.45 5.58 -6.41
C GLU A 57 8.08 4.38 -5.71
N PHE A 58 9.17 4.60 -4.98
CA PHE A 58 9.82 3.55 -4.18
C PHE A 58 10.50 4.15 -2.95
N GLU A 59 10.18 3.65 -1.76
CA GLU A 59 10.69 4.12 -0.47
C GLU A 59 10.65 5.66 -0.30
N GLY A 60 9.59 6.31 -0.79
CA GLY A 60 9.42 7.78 -0.73
C GLY A 60 10.14 8.57 -1.83
N SER A 61 10.92 7.92 -2.69
CA SER A 61 11.54 8.54 -3.86
C SER A 61 10.63 8.40 -5.08
N VAL A 62 10.47 9.47 -5.85
CA VAL A 62 9.64 9.51 -7.06
C VAL A 62 10.48 9.78 -8.30
N THR A 63 10.23 9.02 -9.36
CA THR A 63 10.76 9.24 -10.71
C THR A 63 9.64 9.22 -11.75
N GLY A 64 9.84 9.93 -12.86
CA GLY A 64 8.84 10.05 -13.92
C GLY A 64 7.77 11.12 -13.63
N SER A 65 6.71 11.14 -14.43
CA SER A 65 5.60 12.07 -14.26
C SER A 65 4.38 11.63 -15.08
N VAL A 66 3.18 11.84 -14.55
CA VAL A 66 1.93 11.59 -15.26
C VAL A 66 1.49 12.86 -16.00
N THR A 67 1.39 12.80 -17.32
CA THR A 67 1.03 13.95 -18.17
C THR A 67 0.15 13.52 -19.34
N LEU A 68 -0.93 14.27 -19.58
CA LEU A 68 -1.88 14.08 -20.69
C LEU A 68 -2.42 15.43 -21.18
N ASN A 69 -3.13 15.47 -22.31
CA ASN A 69 -3.79 16.70 -22.77
C ASN A 69 -5.27 16.74 -22.34
N VAL A 70 -5.88 17.93 -22.39
CA VAL A 70 -7.33 18.07 -22.22
C VAL A 70 -8.07 17.22 -23.26
N GLY A 71 -8.97 16.36 -22.78
CA GLY A 71 -9.79 15.46 -23.58
C GLY A 71 -9.16 14.09 -23.84
N ASP A 72 -7.89 13.89 -23.48
CA ASP A 72 -7.24 12.58 -23.57
C ASP A 72 -7.63 11.71 -22.37
N THR A 73 -7.55 10.39 -22.57
CA THR A 73 -7.64 9.38 -21.52
C THR A 73 -6.34 8.59 -21.51
N LEU A 74 -5.75 8.42 -20.34
CA LEU A 74 -4.55 7.65 -20.11
C LEU A 74 -4.93 6.38 -19.34
N GLU A 75 -4.74 5.24 -19.99
CA GLU A 75 -4.89 3.91 -19.38
C GLU A 75 -3.54 3.50 -18.80
N LEU A 76 -3.55 3.08 -17.53
CA LEU A 76 -2.37 2.78 -16.74
C LEU A 76 -2.52 1.44 -16.02
N ALA A 77 -1.52 0.58 -16.12
CA ALA A 77 -1.39 -0.57 -15.23
C ALA A 77 -0.62 -0.16 -13.96
N VAL A 78 -1.06 -0.68 -12.82
CA VAL A 78 -0.42 -0.47 -11.51
C VAL A 78 0.34 -1.73 -11.12
N HIS A 79 1.64 -1.60 -10.88
CA HIS A 79 2.50 -2.71 -10.45
C HIS A 79 3.11 -2.38 -9.08
N PHE A 80 2.81 -3.16 -8.05
CA PHE A 80 3.39 -2.95 -6.72
C PHE A 80 4.80 -3.54 -6.65
N LEU A 81 5.63 -2.94 -5.80
CA LEU A 81 7.05 -3.29 -5.67
C LEU A 81 7.34 -3.87 -4.29
N ASN A 82 8.12 -4.94 -4.24
CA ASN A 82 8.66 -5.52 -3.02
C ASN A 82 9.80 -4.67 -2.43
N HIS A 83 10.39 -5.14 -1.32
CA HIS A 83 11.50 -4.46 -0.66
C HIS A 83 12.77 -4.30 -1.50
N GLU A 84 12.96 -5.14 -2.52
CA GLU A 84 14.06 -5.04 -3.47
C GLU A 84 13.78 -4.06 -4.62
N GLY A 85 12.56 -3.51 -4.70
CA GLY A 85 12.10 -2.64 -5.78
C GLY A 85 11.75 -3.39 -7.06
N GLU A 86 11.59 -4.71 -6.96
CA GLU A 86 11.13 -5.61 -8.01
C GLU A 86 9.60 -5.71 -7.93
N GLU A 87 8.96 -5.93 -9.08
CA GLU A 87 7.52 -6.12 -9.14
C GLU A 87 7.10 -7.36 -8.33
N ILE A 88 6.04 -7.23 -7.56
CA ILE A 88 5.39 -8.35 -6.88
C ILE A 88 4.57 -9.07 -7.94
N GLU A 89 5.03 -10.25 -8.35
CA GLU A 89 4.28 -11.10 -9.26
C GLU A 89 3.00 -11.60 -8.57
N HIS A 90 1.85 -11.32 -9.16
CA HIS A 90 0.57 -11.92 -8.77
C HIS A 90 0.46 -13.26 -9.50
N GLU A 91 0.76 -14.36 -8.80
CA GLU A 91 0.55 -15.69 -9.38
C GLU A 91 -0.96 -15.95 -9.43
N GLU A 92 -1.54 -15.95 -10.65
CA GLU A 92 -2.86 -16.52 -10.93
C GLU A 92 -2.80 -18.05 -10.78
N GLU A 93 -2.52 -18.58 -9.58
CA GLU A 93 -2.60 -20.02 -9.35
C GLU A 93 -4.09 -20.43 -9.39
N GLU A 94 -4.46 -21.12 -10.48
CA GLU A 94 -5.79 -21.71 -10.67
C GLU A 94 -6.19 -22.61 -9.49
N GLY A 95 -6.94 -22.06 -8.53
CA GLY A 95 -7.66 -22.83 -7.52
C GLY A 95 -7.64 -22.30 -6.09
N GLU A 96 -6.90 -21.24 -5.78
CA GLU A 96 -6.96 -20.57 -4.48
C GLU A 96 -7.52 -19.16 -4.71
N GLU A 97 -8.65 -18.85 -4.06
CA GLU A 97 -9.23 -17.50 -4.02
C GLU A 97 -8.26 -16.61 -3.22
N HIS A 98 -7.17 -16.18 -3.86
CA HIS A 98 -6.33 -15.13 -3.32
C HIS A 98 -7.17 -13.86 -3.34
N GLU A 99 -7.51 -13.36 -2.15
CA GLU A 99 -8.20 -12.07 -2.00
C GLU A 99 -7.27 -10.98 -2.53
N GLU A 100 -7.39 -10.67 -3.81
CA GLU A 100 -6.64 -9.60 -4.44
C GLU A 100 -7.02 -8.27 -3.80
N GLY A 101 -6.01 -7.46 -3.45
CA GLY A 101 -6.26 -6.15 -2.89
C GLY A 101 -6.97 -5.24 -3.90
N GLU A 102 -7.97 -4.50 -3.44
CA GLU A 102 -8.72 -3.53 -4.24
C GLU A 102 -7.93 -2.21 -4.33
N LEU A 103 -7.81 -1.64 -5.53
CA LEU A 103 -7.22 -0.31 -5.69
C LEU A 103 -8.21 0.78 -5.30
N GLU A 104 -7.76 1.73 -4.46
CA GLU A 104 -8.52 2.95 -4.16
C GLU A 104 -7.72 4.20 -4.51
N VAL A 105 -8.40 5.20 -5.10
CA VAL A 105 -7.83 6.51 -5.42
C VAL A 105 -8.61 7.63 -4.76
N SER A 106 -7.91 8.62 -4.22
CA SER A 106 -8.55 9.76 -3.57
C SER A 106 -7.77 11.07 -3.74
N GLY A 107 -8.41 12.21 -3.48
CA GLY A 107 -7.76 13.54 -3.48
C GLY A 107 -7.74 14.29 -4.81
N ALA A 108 -7.94 13.61 -5.95
CA ALA A 108 -7.96 14.25 -7.26
C ALA A 108 -9.03 15.35 -7.38
N ASN A 109 -8.65 16.48 -7.99
CA ASN A 109 -9.59 17.52 -8.39
C ASN A 109 -10.19 17.17 -9.75
N ALA A 110 -11.40 16.61 -9.73
CA ALA A 110 -12.19 16.24 -10.91
C ALA A 110 -12.45 17.38 -11.91
N SER A 111 -12.24 18.65 -11.54
CA SER A 111 -12.32 19.76 -12.51
C SER A 111 -11.08 19.84 -13.41
N ILE A 112 -9.96 19.23 -13.03
CA ILE A 112 -8.69 19.19 -13.77
C ILE A 112 -8.51 17.81 -14.41
N ALA A 113 -8.58 16.75 -13.61
CA ALA A 113 -8.52 15.37 -14.10
C ALA A 113 -9.42 14.48 -13.25
N ILE A 114 -10.07 13.52 -13.89
CA ILE A 114 -10.82 12.45 -13.22
C ILE A 114 -9.91 11.23 -13.20
N VAL A 115 -9.81 10.58 -12.04
CA VAL A 115 -9.02 9.35 -11.83
C VAL A 115 -9.99 8.27 -11.40
N GLU A 116 -10.07 7.19 -12.17
CA GLU A 116 -10.99 6.07 -11.96
C GLU A 116 -10.18 4.77 -11.92
N VAL A 117 -10.57 3.87 -11.03
CA VAL A 117 -10.03 2.50 -10.97
C VAL A 117 -10.98 1.62 -11.76
N GLU A 118 -10.44 0.84 -12.70
CA GLU A 118 -11.18 -0.23 -13.34
C GLU A 118 -11.31 -1.37 -12.35
N HIS A 119 -12.55 -1.72 -12.04
CA HIS A 119 -12.84 -2.92 -11.27
C HIS A 119 -13.17 -3.97 -12.32
N GLU A 120 -12.47 -5.10 -12.31
CA GLU A 120 -12.92 -6.25 -13.08
C GLU A 120 -14.29 -6.64 -12.54
N GLU A 121 -15.34 -6.39 -13.32
CA GLU A 121 -16.66 -6.84 -12.92
C GLU A 121 -16.63 -8.36 -12.89
N GLU A 122 -16.81 -8.96 -11.71
CA GLU A 122 -17.03 -10.39 -11.54
C GLU A 122 -18.22 -10.83 -12.40
N GLY A 123 -17.91 -11.18 -13.65
CA GLY A 123 -18.82 -11.69 -14.64
C GLY A 123 -19.18 -13.12 -14.29
N ASP A 124 -20.26 -13.25 -13.51
CA ASP A 124 -21.03 -14.49 -13.37
C ASP A 124 -21.30 -15.10 -14.77
N ASP A 125 -20.88 -16.36 -14.94
CA ASP A 125 -21.12 -17.25 -16.07
C ASP A 125 -20.55 -16.85 -17.46
N HIS A 126 -19.50 -17.53 -17.94
CA HIS A 126 -19.53 -18.41 -19.14
C HIS A 126 -18.14 -18.70 -19.77
N ASP A 127 -17.84 -20.01 -19.88
CA ASP A 127 -17.04 -20.70 -20.89
C ASP A 127 -15.63 -20.18 -21.23
N HIS A 128 -14.64 -20.89 -20.65
CA HIS A 128 -13.23 -20.97 -21.06
C HIS A 128 -13.04 -21.05 -22.59
N ASP A 129 -12.44 -20.01 -23.17
CA ASP A 129 -11.49 -20.07 -24.30
C ASP A 129 -11.14 -18.62 -24.69
N HIS A 130 -10.31 -17.96 -23.89
CA HIS A 130 -9.60 -16.76 -24.35
C HIS A 130 -8.13 -16.86 -23.92
N ASP A 131 -7.30 -17.31 -24.86
CA ASP A 131 -5.85 -17.09 -24.87
C ASP A 131 -5.58 -15.57 -24.92
N HIS A 132 -5.65 -14.89 -23.79
CA HIS A 132 -5.10 -13.56 -23.62
C HIS A 132 -3.98 -13.68 -22.58
N ASP A 133 -2.75 -13.83 -23.10
CA ASP A 133 -1.50 -13.55 -22.37
C ASP A 133 -1.41 -12.02 -22.08
N GLU A 134 -2.41 -11.46 -21.42
CA GLU A 134 -2.41 -10.06 -20.98
C GLU A 134 -2.14 -10.07 -19.48
N GLU A 135 -0.95 -9.60 -19.13
CA GLU A 135 -0.43 -9.43 -17.78
C GLU A 135 -1.37 -8.45 -17.05
N HIS A 136 -2.43 -8.96 -16.40
CA HIS A 136 -3.54 -8.18 -15.84
C HIS A 136 -3.13 -7.51 -14.52
N GLY A 137 -2.31 -6.47 -14.59
CA GLY A 137 -2.19 -5.52 -13.48
C GLY A 137 -3.46 -4.67 -13.36
N ALA A 138 -3.92 -4.41 -12.13
CA ALA A 138 -5.12 -3.59 -11.90
C ALA A 138 -5.02 -2.23 -12.62
N ALA A 139 -6.05 -1.90 -13.40
CA ALA A 139 -6.02 -0.78 -14.33
C ALA A 139 -6.59 0.52 -13.75
N LEU A 140 -5.94 1.64 -14.07
CA LEU A 140 -6.29 2.99 -13.65
C LEU A 140 -6.47 3.88 -14.88
N HIS A 141 -7.58 4.62 -14.92
CA HIS A 141 -7.94 5.54 -15.99
C HIS A 141 -7.83 6.99 -15.52
N ILE A 142 -7.08 7.81 -16.26
CA ILE A 142 -6.97 9.25 -16.01
C ILE A 142 -7.52 10.03 -17.20
N ILE A 143 -8.57 10.81 -16.97
CA ILE A 143 -9.23 11.61 -18.00
C ILE A 143 -8.91 13.09 -17.79
N GLY A 144 -8.29 13.73 -18.79
CA GLY A 144 -7.94 15.16 -18.75
C GLY A 144 -9.16 16.04 -18.97
N VAL A 145 -9.60 16.80 -17.96
CA VAL A 145 -10.79 17.65 -18.02
C VAL A 145 -10.45 19.10 -18.36
N SER A 146 -9.44 19.69 -17.70
CA SER A 146 -8.99 21.05 -17.99
C SER A 146 -7.52 21.24 -17.70
N SER A 147 -6.88 22.18 -18.41
CA SER A 147 -5.45 22.43 -18.27
C SER A 147 -5.09 22.86 -16.84
N GLY A 148 -4.10 22.22 -16.23
CA GLY A 148 -3.72 22.45 -14.84
C GLY A 148 -2.97 21.28 -14.26
N SER A 149 -2.86 21.26 -12.93
CA SER A 149 -2.30 20.12 -12.22
C SER A 149 -3.16 19.76 -11.02
N THR A 150 -3.30 18.46 -10.80
CA THR A 150 -3.94 17.88 -9.62
C THR A 150 -3.09 16.72 -9.12
N SER A 151 -3.46 16.14 -7.98
CA SER A 151 -2.76 14.99 -7.44
C SER A 151 -3.73 14.06 -6.76
N PHE A 152 -3.37 12.78 -6.65
CA PHE A 152 -4.16 11.77 -5.96
C PHE A 152 -3.28 10.88 -5.10
N THR A 153 -3.88 10.31 -4.06
CA THR A 153 -3.29 9.24 -3.25
C THR A 153 -3.77 7.91 -3.82
N LEU A 154 -2.86 6.95 -3.97
CA LEU A 154 -3.15 5.57 -4.37
C LEU A 154 -3.05 4.66 -3.14
N GLN A 155 -4.00 3.74 -3.00
CA GLN A 155 -4.01 2.75 -1.93
C GLN A 155 -4.29 1.36 -2.49
N LEU A 156 -3.65 0.36 -1.90
CA LEU A 156 -4.01 -1.06 -2.05
C LEU A 156 -4.78 -1.45 -0.80
N MET A 157 -6.05 -1.80 -0.95
CA MET A 157 -6.98 -2.08 0.14
C MET A 157 -7.22 -3.58 0.24
N HIS A 158 -7.05 -4.15 1.43
CA HIS A 158 -7.40 -5.53 1.74
C HIS A 158 -8.17 -5.56 3.05
N ASP A 159 -9.27 -6.32 3.12
CA ASP A 159 -10.07 -6.49 4.34
C ASP A 159 -10.42 -5.18 5.08
N GLY A 160 -10.74 -4.14 4.31
CA GLY A 160 -11.17 -2.82 4.83
C GLY A 160 -10.04 -1.98 5.45
N HIS A 161 -8.78 -2.34 5.23
CA HIS A 161 -7.61 -1.53 5.57
C HIS A 161 -6.67 -1.42 4.37
N ALA A 162 -5.75 -0.46 4.42
CA ALA A 162 -4.77 -0.27 3.36
C ALA A 162 -3.50 -1.06 3.68
N ASP A 163 -3.17 -2.05 2.86
CA ASP A 163 -1.88 -2.74 2.88
C ASP A 163 -0.78 -1.81 2.37
N TYR A 164 -1.12 -0.96 1.40
CA TYR A 164 -0.23 0.09 0.91
C TYR A 164 -0.94 1.44 0.81
N THR A 165 -0.19 2.50 1.05
CA THR A 165 -0.60 3.88 0.75
C THR A 165 0.59 4.61 0.15
N SER A 166 0.38 5.24 -1.00
CA SER A 166 1.41 6.06 -1.66
C SER A 166 1.98 7.08 -0.67
N THR A 167 3.29 7.09 -0.54
CA THR A 167 4.04 7.98 0.35
C THR A 167 4.06 9.43 -0.13
N ASN A 168 3.90 9.65 -1.44
CA ASN A 168 3.66 10.97 -2.03
C ASN A 168 2.37 10.95 -2.86
N ASP A 169 1.71 12.10 -2.97
CA ASP A 169 0.60 12.23 -3.91
C ASP A 169 1.14 12.17 -5.35
N VAL A 170 0.50 11.35 -6.19
CA VAL A 170 0.80 11.24 -7.62
C VAL A 170 0.34 12.50 -8.32
N VAL A 171 1.29 13.29 -8.82
CA VAL A 171 0.97 14.55 -9.53
C VAL A 171 0.62 14.27 -10.99
N VAL A 172 -0.57 14.72 -11.39
CA VAL A 172 -1.07 14.70 -12.77
C VAL A 172 -0.98 16.10 -13.35
N THR A 173 -0.41 16.23 -14.55
CA THR A 173 -0.40 17.48 -15.33
C THR A 173 -1.24 17.33 -16.59
N VAL A 174 -2.24 18.19 -16.75
CA VAL A 174 -3.10 18.27 -17.94
C VAL A 174 -2.70 19.50 -18.75
N ASN A 175 -2.31 19.30 -20.01
CA ASN A 175 -1.91 20.38 -20.94
C ASN A 175 -3.07 20.92 -21.78
#